data_AF-A0ABC8X4L3-F1
#
_entry.id   AF-A0ABC8X4L3-F1
#
_cell.length_a   1.000
_cell.length_b   1.000
_cell.length_c   1.000
_cell.angle_alpha   90.00
_cell.angle_beta   90.00
_cell.angle_gamma   90.00
#
_symmetry.space_group_name_H-M   'P 1'
#
loop_
_entity.id
_entity.type
_entity.pdbx_description
1 polymer ?
#
loop_
_entity_poly.entity_id
_entity_poly.type
_entity_poly.pdbx_seq_one_letter_code
_entity_poly.pdbx_strand_id
1 'polypeptide(L)'
;MGAAGDEKATAAVVGAAAEGEAAVDSKDLQQQSKALDKLTDHVEDRQLDSSRVQSAMAALASSKEADWNAMRLREKELAAVKINPTDVEIIANELELDKKIAERTLREHKGDAVAAVRSLLH
;
A
#
# COMPACT_ATOMS: atom_id res chain seq x y z
N MET A 1 65.70 -46.05 36.77
CA MET A 1 65.74 -47.03 35.67
C MET A 1 64.48 -46.81 34.85
N GLY A 2 64.44 -46.20 33.66
CA GLY A 2 65.46 -45.62 32.79
C GLY A 2 64.76 -44.83 31.65
N ALA A 3 65.56 -44.00 30.98
CA ALA A 3 65.47 -43.42 29.63
C ALA A 3 64.12 -42.85 29.12
N ALA A 4 63.96 -41.56 28.81
CA ALA A 4 64.62 -40.75 27.77
C ALA A 4 64.42 -41.30 26.34
N GLY A 5 63.82 -40.49 25.45
CA GLY A 5 63.70 -40.78 24.03
C GLY A 5 62.73 -39.82 23.32
N ASP A 6 63.28 -38.70 22.86
CA ASP A 6 62.74 -37.74 21.87
C ASP A 6 62.19 -38.42 20.60
N GLU A 7 61.16 -37.85 19.97
CA GLU A 7 61.17 -37.51 18.52
C GLU A 7 59.83 -36.87 18.05
N LYS A 8 59.88 -35.56 17.87
CA LYS A 8 59.44 -34.76 16.71
C LYS A 8 58.13 -35.10 15.95
N ALA A 9 57.31 -34.04 15.85
CA ALA A 9 56.35 -33.69 14.77
C ALA A 9 55.10 -34.58 14.62
N THR A 10 53.89 -34.04 14.70
CA THR A 10 53.32 -33.18 13.65
C THR A 10 52.07 -32.46 14.16
N ALA A 11 51.91 -31.21 13.72
CA ALA A 11 50.74 -30.37 13.93
C ALA A 11 49.60 -30.76 12.97
N ALA A 12 48.36 -30.75 13.48
CA ALA A 12 47.12 -30.46 12.74
C ALA A 12 45.96 -30.47 13.77
N VAL A 13 45.62 -29.34 14.41
CA VAL A 13 44.54 -28.45 13.97
C VAL A 13 43.25 -29.20 13.60
N VAL A 14 42.37 -29.36 14.59
CA VAL A 14 40.91 -29.41 14.41
C VAL A 14 40.41 -28.48 15.50
N GLY A 15 40.15 -27.20 15.24
CA GLY A 15 39.14 -26.73 14.30
C GLY A 15 38.07 -26.04 15.14
N ALA A 16 38.43 -24.88 15.71
CA ALA A 16 37.51 -23.97 16.37
C ALA A 16 36.57 -23.35 15.31
N ALA A 17 35.30 -23.71 15.33
CA ALA A 17 34.29 -23.10 14.47
C ALA A 17 32.89 -23.28 15.07
N ALA A 18 32.57 -22.55 16.14
CA ALA A 18 31.20 -22.47 16.66
C ALA A 18 30.91 -21.17 17.44
N GLU A 19 31.65 -20.08 17.20
CA GLU A 19 31.40 -18.77 17.85
C GLU A 19 30.91 -17.67 16.87
N GLY A 20 30.67 -18.02 15.60
CA GLY A 20 30.40 -17.04 14.54
C GLY A 20 28.93 -16.72 14.27
N GLU A 21 28.00 -17.68 14.41
CA GLU A 21 26.61 -17.51 13.91
C GLU A 21 25.64 -16.91 14.95
N ALA A 22 25.66 -17.36 16.21
CA ALA A 22 24.72 -16.85 17.23
C ALA A 22 24.92 -15.37 17.60
N ALA A 23 26.12 -14.82 17.38
CA ALA A 23 26.43 -13.43 17.65
C ALA A 23 25.88 -12.47 16.58
N VAL A 24 25.62 -12.96 15.35
CA VAL A 24 25.11 -12.15 14.24
C VAL A 24 23.62 -11.89 14.44
N ASP A 25 22.83 -12.93 14.69
CA ASP A 25 21.39 -12.82 14.98
C ASP A 25 21.09 -11.92 16.19
N SER A 26 21.88 -12.04 17.27
CA SER A 26 21.72 -11.19 18.46
C SER A 26 22.05 -9.73 18.19
N LYS A 27 23.00 -9.46 17.29
CA LYS A 27 23.41 -8.09 16.94
C LYS A 27 22.41 -7.47 15.97
N ASP A 28 21.86 -8.25 15.06
CA ASP A 28 20.77 -7.85 14.16
C ASP A 28 19.48 -7.55 14.93
N LEU A 29 19.11 -8.41 15.90
CA LEU A 29 17.94 -8.18 16.75
C LEU A 29 18.10 -6.93 17.64
N GLN A 30 19.31 -6.69 18.14
CA GLN A 30 19.63 -5.46 18.88
C GLN A 30 19.63 -4.21 18.00
N GLN A 31 20.08 -4.32 16.74
CA GLN A 31 20.02 -3.21 15.78
C GLN A 31 18.57 -2.90 15.39
N GLN A 32 17.74 -3.92 15.17
CA GLN A 32 16.31 -3.76 14.91
C GLN A 32 15.61 -3.10 16.09
N SER A 33 15.88 -3.55 17.32
CA SER A 33 15.31 -2.94 18.53
C SER A 33 15.68 -1.46 18.66
N LYS A 34 16.95 -1.11 18.38
CA LYS A 34 17.41 0.28 18.37
C LYS A 34 16.83 1.12 17.22
N ALA A 35 16.56 0.51 16.07
CA ALA A 35 15.93 1.19 14.95
C ALA A 35 14.44 1.49 15.23
N LEU A 36 13.75 0.56 15.89
CA LEU A 36 12.36 0.75 16.34
C LEU A 36 12.26 1.84 17.42
N ASP A 37 13.19 1.86 18.38
CA ASP A 37 13.26 2.89 19.43
C ASP A 37 13.49 4.28 18.83
N LYS A 38 14.40 4.40 17.85
CA LYS A 38 14.65 5.65 17.09
C LYS A 38 13.46 6.10 16.24
N LEU A 39 12.61 5.19 15.78
CA LEU A 39 11.42 5.54 15.00
C LEU A 39 10.33 6.19 15.88
N THR A 40 10.30 5.84 17.16
CA THR A 40 9.34 6.37 18.14
C THR A 40 9.88 7.54 18.96
N ASP A 41 11.14 7.93 18.77
CA ASP A 41 11.73 9.06 19.46
C ASP A 41 11.02 10.37 19.06
N HIS A 42 10.87 11.27 20.03
CA HIS A 42 10.18 12.53 19.82
C HIS A 42 11.07 13.49 19.06
N VAL A 43 10.67 13.85 17.84
CA VAL A 43 11.34 14.86 17.01
C VAL A 43 10.45 16.09 16.90
N GLU A 44 11.02 17.27 17.14
CA GLU A 44 10.33 18.53 16.93
C GLU A 44 9.97 18.72 15.46
N ASP A 45 8.77 19.23 15.20
CA ASP A 45 8.32 19.50 13.85
C ASP A 45 9.26 20.47 13.14
N ARG A 46 9.73 20.07 11.96
CA ARG A 46 10.58 20.92 11.14
C ARG A 46 9.82 22.17 10.73
N GLN A 47 10.25 23.33 11.20
CA GLN A 47 9.70 24.61 10.78
C GLN A 47 9.96 24.81 9.28
N LEU A 48 8.87 24.80 8.52
CA LEU A 48 8.86 25.16 7.10
C LEU A 48 8.49 26.65 6.96
N ASP A 49 8.94 27.26 5.88
CA ASP A 49 8.62 28.64 5.55
C ASP A 49 7.10 28.79 5.31
N SER A 50 6.42 29.46 6.24
CA SER A 50 4.97 29.64 6.24
C SER A 50 4.45 30.30 4.95
N SER A 51 5.23 31.19 4.32
CA SER A 51 4.83 31.87 3.09
C SER A 51 4.77 30.90 1.91
N ARG A 52 5.78 30.03 1.80
CA ARG A 52 5.85 29.00 0.76
C ARG A 52 4.77 27.93 0.96
N VAL A 53 4.49 27.55 2.21
CA VAL A 53 3.41 26.60 2.55
C VAL A 53 2.04 27.19 2.21
N GLN A 54 1.78 28.46 2.55
CA GLN A 54 0.52 29.13 2.22
C GLN A 54 0.27 29.22 0.72
N SER A 55 1.28 29.59 -0.07
CA SER A 55 1.18 29.66 -1.54
C SER A 55 0.91 28.27 -2.17
N ALA A 56 1.63 27.24 -1.70
CA ALA A 56 1.41 25.87 -2.16
C ALA A 56 0.03 25.33 -1.76
N MET A 57 -0.44 25.62 -0.54
CA MET A 57 -1.78 25.24 -0.10
C MET A 57 -2.88 25.96 -0.88
N ALA A 58 -2.69 27.23 -1.25
CA ALA A 58 -3.65 27.96 -2.09
C ALA A 58 -3.73 27.35 -3.51
N ALA A 59 -2.60 26.96 -4.09
CA ALA A 59 -2.56 26.27 -5.38
C ALA A 59 -3.27 24.90 -5.33
N LEU A 60 -3.03 24.13 -4.26
CA LEU A 60 -3.70 22.86 -4.02
C LEU A 60 -5.21 23.03 -3.78
N ALA A 61 -5.62 24.05 -3.03
CA ALA A 61 -7.02 24.35 -2.76
C ALA A 61 -7.77 24.70 -4.06
N SER A 62 -7.18 25.54 -4.91
CA SER A 62 -7.76 25.91 -6.20
C SER A 62 -7.92 24.71 -7.15
N SER A 63 -6.90 23.86 -7.24
CA SER A 63 -6.98 22.61 -8.01
C SER A 63 -8.06 21.68 -7.46
N LYS A 64 -8.08 21.51 -6.14
CA LYS A 64 -9.04 20.63 -5.46
C LYS A 64 -10.48 21.11 -5.69
N GLU A 65 -10.75 22.40 -5.63
CA GLU A 65 -12.08 22.98 -5.84
C GLU A 65 -12.60 22.84 -7.28
N ALA A 66 -11.69 22.87 -8.27
CA ALA A 66 -12.02 22.53 -9.65
C ALA A 66 -12.39 21.04 -9.79
N ASP A 67 -11.64 20.15 -9.14
CA ASP A 67 -11.91 18.70 -9.14
C ASP A 67 -13.24 18.38 -8.42
N TRP A 68 -13.52 19.00 -7.28
CA TRP A 68 -14.82 18.83 -6.58
C TRP A 68 -15.98 19.34 -7.42
N ASN A 69 -15.83 20.47 -8.11
CA ASN A 69 -16.88 20.99 -8.98
C ASN A 69 -17.10 20.09 -10.21
N ALA A 70 -16.04 19.54 -10.80
CA ALA A 70 -16.13 18.59 -11.90
C ALA A 70 -16.79 17.27 -11.45
N MET A 71 -16.43 16.74 -10.28
CA MET A 71 -17.09 15.58 -9.68
C MET A 71 -18.56 15.85 -9.41
N ARG A 72 -18.90 17.00 -8.83
CA ARG A 72 -20.29 17.38 -8.53
C ARG A 72 -21.13 17.54 -9.79
N LEU A 73 -20.55 18.07 -10.88
CA LEU A 73 -21.27 18.22 -12.15
C LEU A 73 -21.53 16.85 -12.78
N ARG A 74 -20.52 15.97 -12.76
CA ARG A 74 -20.66 14.57 -13.20
C ARG A 74 -21.68 13.80 -12.36
N GLU A 75 -21.70 14.00 -11.04
CA GLU A 75 -22.69 13.41 -10.14
C GLU A 75 -24.12 13.91 -10.41
N LYS A 76 -24.28 15.20 -10.72
CA LYS A 76 -25.60 15.76 -11.07
C LYS A 76 -26.11 15.18 -12.38
N GLU A 77 -25.24 15.02 -13.36
CA GLU A 77 -25.59 14.37 -14.63
C GLU A 77 -25.97 12.90 -14.39
N LEU A 78 -25.19 12.17 -13.58
CA LEU A 78 -25.48 10.78 -13.19
C LEU A 78 -26.77 10.62 -12.36
N ALA A 79 -27.10 11.58 -11.49
CA ALA A 79 -28.31 11.57 -10.66
C ALA A 79 -29.58 11.96 -11.43
N ALA A 80 -29.44 12.75 -12.50
CA ALA A 80 -30.55 13.09 -13.40
C ALA A 80 -30.91 11.95 -14.36
N VAL A 81 -30.05 10.93 -14.51
CA VAL A 81 -30.33 9.74 -15.30
C VAL A 81 -31.46 8.96 -14.64
N LYS A 82 -32.64 8.97 -15.27
CA LYS A 82 -33.74 8.09 -14.92
C LYS A 82 -33.38 6.67 -15.35
N ILE A 83 -32.99 5.84 -14.38
CA ILE A 83 -32.76 4.42 -14.57
C ILE A 83 -34.05 3.62 -14.32
N ASN A 84 -34.25 2.55 -15.07
CA ASN A 84 -35.37 1.64 -14.87
C ASN A 84 -34.98 0.57 -13.84
N PRO A 85 -35.75 0.37 -12.75
CA PRO A 85 -35.45 -0.67 -11.76
C PRO A 85 -35.44 -2.08 -12.35
N THR A 86 -36.23 -2.35 -13.40
CA THR A 86 -36.24 -3.64 -14.08
C THR A 86 -34.90 -3.96 -14.74
N ASP A 87 -34.24 -2.96 -15.34
CA ASP A 87 -32.94 -3.16 -15.99
C ASP A 87 -31.84 -3.45 -14.95
N VAL A 88 -31.93 -2.84 -13.75
CA VAL A 88 -31.04 -3.14 -12.63
C VAL A 88 -31.21 -4.59 -12.17
N GLU A 89 -32.46 -5.08 -12.08
CA GLU A 89 -32.74 -6.45 -11.68
C GLU A 89 -32.29 -7.48 -12.71
N ILE A 90 -32.51 -7.22 -14.01
CA ILE A 90 -32.04 -8.09 -15.09
C ILE A 90 -30.50 -8.18 -15.06
N ILE A 91 -29.81 -7.05 -14.97
CA ILE A 91 -28.34 -7.05 -14.95
C ILE A 91 -27.79 -7.73 -13.69
N ALA A 92 -28.37 -7.47 -12.53
CA ALA A 92 -27.94 -8.08 -11.26
C ALA A 92 -28.17 -9.60 -11.26
N ASN A 93 -29.28 -10.08 -11.82
CA ASN A 93 -29.61 -11.51 -11.86
C ASN A 93 -28.83 -12.26 -12.94
N GLU A 94 -28.70 -11.70 -14.15
CA GLU A 94 -28.07 -12.39 -15.28
C GLU A 94 -26.53 -12.37 -15.23
N LEU A 95 -25.93 -11.31 -14.66
CA LEU A 95 -24.47 -11.19 -14.52
C LEU A 95 -23.97 -11.51 -13.10
N GLU A 96 -24.87 -11.96 -12.22
CA GLU A 96 -24.57 -12.24 -10.79
C GLU A 96 -23.82 -11.09 -10.10
N LEU A 97 -24.24 -9.85 -10.37
CA LEU A 97 -23.64 -8.64 -9.81
C LEU A 97 -24.44 -8.09 -8.63
N ASP A 98 -23.73 -7.46 -7.70
CA ASP A 98 -24.38 -6.65 -6.67
C ASP A 98 -25.25 -5.56 -7.30
N LYS A 99 -26.48 -5.40 -6.79
CA LYS A 99 -27.43 -4.39 -7.28
C LYS A 99 -26.83 -2.98 -7.34
N LYS A 100 -25.95 -2.65 -6.39
CA LYS A 100 -25.24 -1.36 -6.35
C LYS A 100 -24.29 -1.17 -7.53
N ILE A 101 -23.64 -2.24 -7.99
CA ILE A 101 -22.72 -2.22 -9.12
C ILE A 101 -23.53 -2.11 -10.42
N ALA A 102 -24.59 -2.91 -10.57
CA ALA A 102 -25.49 -2.84 -11.72
C ALA A 102 -26.11 -1.43 -11.88
N GLU A 103 -26.56 -0.84 -10.77
CA GLU A 103 -27.11 0.52 -10.75
C GLU A 103 -26.07 1.58 -11.12
N ARG A 104 -24.82 1.43 -10.63
CA ARG A 104 -23.73 2.34 -10.97
C ARG A 104 -23.41 2.29 -12.46
N THR A 105 -23.26 1.10 -13.02
CA THR A 105 -22.97 0.92 -14.45
C THR A 105 -24.11 1.48 -15.31
N LEU A 106 -25.37 1.25 -14.94
CA LEU A 106 -26.51 1.86 -15.63
C LEU A 106 -26.51 3.39 -15.59
N ARG A 107 -26.17 3.98 -14.44
CA ARG A 107 -26.04 5.46 -14.34
C ARG A 107 -24.90 5.99 -15.21
N GLU A 108 -23.75 5.32 -15.22
CA GLU A 108 -22.61 5.66 -16.06
C GLU A 108 -22.96 5.61 -17.56
N HIS A 109 -23.82 4.68 -17.95
CA HIS A 109 -24.29 4.50 -19.33
C HIS A 109 -25.63 5.22 -19.63
N LYS A 110 -26.01 6.22 -18.82
CA LYS A 110 -27.22 7.04 -19.05
C LYS A 110 -28.53 6.24 -19.13
N GLY A 111 -28.60 5.09 -18.47
CA GLY A 111 -29.77 4.21 -18.44
C GLY A 111 -29.91 3.30 -19.66
N ASP A 112 -28.91 3.21 -20.52
CA ASP A 112 -28.89 2.25 -21.62
C ASP A 112 -28.39 0.88 -21.14
N ALA A 113 -29.33 -0.06 -20.96
CA ALA A 113 -29.04 -1.42 -20.53
C ALA A 113 -28.13 -2.18 -21.51
N VAL A 114 -28.24 -1.94 -22.82
CA VAL A 114 -27.43 -2.64 -23.82
C VAL A 114 -25.98 -2.15 -23.78
N ALA A 115 -25.79 -0.83 -23.66
CA ALA A 115 -24.45 -0.27 -23.53
C ALA A 115 -23.78 -0.68 -22.21
N ALA A 116 -24.53 -0.72 -21.10
CA ALA A 116 -24.05 -1.17 -19.79
C ALA A 116 -23.66 -2.64 -19.78
N VAL A 117 -24.48 -3.53 -20.37
CA VAL A 117 -24.13 -4.96 -20.45
C VAL A 117 -22.93 -5.18 -21.36
N ARG A 118 -22.82 -4.45 -22.47
CA ARG A 118 -21.65 -4.54 -23.35
C ARG A 118 -20.35 -4.11 -22.67
N SER A 119 -20.38 -3.07 -21.83
CA SER A 119 -19.17 -2.63 -21.10
C SER A 119 -18.73 -3.59 -20.00
N LEU A 120 -19.62 -4.47 -19.53
CA LEU A 120 -19.31 -5.51 -18.54
C LEU A 120 -18.76 -6.81 -19.18
N LEU A 121 -18.92 -6.97 -20.50
CA LEU A 121 -18.52 -8.18 -21.24
C LEU A 121 -17.27 -7.98 -22.11
N HIS A 122 -16.72 -6.77 -22.16
CA HIS A 122 -15.53 -6.39 -22.93
C HIS A 122 -14.36 -6.09 -21.99
#